data_AF-A0A0D7AXV0-F1
#
_entry.id   AF-A0A0D7AXV0-F1
#
_cell.length_a   1.000
_cell.length_b   1.000
_cell.length_c   1.000
_cell.angle_alpha   90.00
_cell.angle_beta   90.00
_cell.angle_gamma   90.00
#
_symmetry.space_group_name_H-M   'P 1'
#
loop_
_entity.id
_entity.type
_entity.pdbx_description
1 polymer ?
#
loop_
_entity_poly.entity_id
_entity_poly.type
_entity_poly.pdbx_seq_one_letter_code
_entity_poly.pdbx_strand_id
1 'polypeptide(L)'
;MRCNTDVASLRSGTAVKAIIIYISEYIVKPSLKTYVIFEAVRSVFSRSHELLNSSSTNEEKVRKLITRIVNVITVRMELESPMICSYLLGLPDHYTNARFVNFYWTSYVAHIRRECNEKFTGYQEEKVQLRKTKDSIVGISRVDDYIHRPLDDECSCLSLWDWM
;
A
#
# COMPACT_ATOMS: atom_id res chain seq x y z
N MET A 1 -25.57 -29.03 2.92
CA MET A 1 -24.46 -28.76 3.86
C MET A 1 -24.93 -29.16 5.26
N ARG A 2 -24.72 -30.42 5.66
CA ARG A 2 -25.05 -30.90 7.01
C ARG A 2 -23.75 -30.89 7.82
N CYS A 3 -23.39 -29.73 8.34
CA CYS A 3 -22.28 -29.60 9.28
C CYS A 3 -22.83 -29.74 10.70
N ASN A 4 -22.14 -30.51 11.53
CA ASN A 4 -22.48 -30.68 12.93
C ASN A 4 -22.25 -29.32 13.62
N THR A 5 -23.32 -28.60 13.92
CA THR A 5 -23.22 -27.25 14.49
C THR A 5 -23.31 -27.39 16.00
N ASP A 6 -22.21 -27.82 16.62
CA ASP A 6 -22.10 -27.80 18.07
C ASP A 6 -21.85 -26.34 18.50
N VAL A 7 -22.77 -25.78 19.29
CA VAL A 7 -22.75 -24.37 19.69
C VAL A 7 -22.21 -24.28 21.11
N ALA A 8 -20.96 -23.84 21.26
CA ALA A 8 -20.36 -23.57 22.56
C ALA A 8 -20.62 -22.12 22.99
N SER A 9 -21.23 -21.93 24.16
CA SER A 9 -21.44 -20.59 24.74
C SER A 9 -20.14 -20.05 25.35
N LEU A 10 -19.69 -18.90 24.86
CA LEU A 10 -18.52 -18.20 25.41
C LEU A 10 -18.95 -17.22 26.51
N ARG A 11 -18.66 -17.57 27.77
CA ARG A 11 -19.13 -16.82 28.96
C ARG A 11 -18.18 -15.72 29.43
N SER A 12 -17.10 -15.43 28.69
CA SER A 12 -16.10 -14.43 29.05
C SER A 12 -15.68 -13.61 27.83
N GLY A 13 -15.67 -12.27 27.96
CA GLY A 13 -15.22 -11.36 26.91
C GLY A 13 -13.77 -11.61 26.48
N THR A 14 -12.90 -12.04 27.39
CA THR A 14 -11.51 -12.42 27.08
C THR A 14 -11.45 -13.66 26.19
N ALA A 15 -12.29 -14.66 26.46
CA ALA A 15 -12.36 -15.87 25.64
C ALA A 15 -12.87 -15.57 24.23
N VAL A 16 -13.91 -14.72 24.12
CA VAL A 16 -14.42 -14.24 22.82
C VAL A 16 -13.33 -13.51 22.04
N LYS A 17 -12.62 -12.57 22.68
CA LYS A 17 -11.53 -11.82 22.04
C LYS A 17 -10.41 -12.74 21.55
N ALA A 18 -9.98 -13.71 22.37
CA ALA A 18 -8.94 -14.65 22.00
C ALA A 18 -9.32 -15.50 20.79
N ILE A 19 -10.57 -15.99 20.74
CA ILE A 19 -11.07 -16.77 19.60
C ILE A 19 -11.20 -15.91 18.34
N ILE A 20 -11.70 -14.67 18.45
CA ILE A 20 -11.78 -13.75 17.32
C ILE A 20 -10.39 -13.44 16.77
N ILE A 21 -9.39 -13.21 17.63
CA ILE A 21 -8.00 -13.00 17.21
C ILE A 21 -7.49 -14.26 16.51
N TYR A 22 -7.68 -15.43 17.09
CA TYR A 22 -7.24 -16.70 16.49
C TYR A 22 -7.86 -16.95 15.11
N ILE A 23 -9.17 -16.77 14.98
CA ILE A 23 -9.88 -16.92 13.71
C ILE A 23 -9.44 -15.84 12.71
N SER A 24 -9.27 -14.60 13.15
CA SER A 24 -8.78 -13.52 12.30
C SER A 24 -7.35 -13.75 11.84
N GLU A 25 -6.45 -14.24 12.70
CA GLU A 25 -5.08 -14.58 12.35
C GLU A 25 -5.00 -15.76 11.40
N TYR A 26 -5.94 -16.71 11.53
CA TYR A 26 -6.10 -17.80 10.59
C TYR A 26 -6.57 -17.26 9.23
N ILE A 27 -7.71 -16.57 9.18
CA ILE A 27 -8.31 -16.07 7.94
C ILE A 27 -7.43 -15.02 7.24
N VAL A 28 -6.86 -14.09 7.99
CA VAL A 28 -6.13 -12.92 7.48
C VAL A 28 -4.63 -13.16 7.56
N LYS A 29 -4.15 -14.38 7.26
CA LYS A 29 -2.72 -14.71 7.33
C LYS A 29 -1.88 -13.54 6.81
N PRO A 30 -1.01 -12.95 7.66
CA PRO A 30 -0.37 -11.69 7.31
C PRO A 30 0.45 -11.85 6.04
N SER A 31 0.40 -10.83 5.18
CA SER A 31 1.21 -10.71 3.98
C SER A 31 2.68 -11.06 4.25
N LEU A 32 3.39 -11.55 3.23
CA LEU A 32 4.77 -12.03 3.34
C LEU A 32 5.62 -11.07 4.19
N LYS A 33 6.21 -11.58 5.28
CA LYS A 33 6.99 -10.75 6.20
C LYS A 33 8.14 -10.09 5.45
N THR A 34 8.41 -8.81 5.72
CA THR A 34 9.37 -7.99 4.97
C THR A 34 10.76 -8.63 4.89
N TYR A 35 11.22 -9.32 5.94
CA TYR A 35 12.51 -10.01 5.91
C TYR A 35 12.57 -11.15 4.87
N VAL A 36 11.44 -11.83 4.60
CA VAL A 36 11.35 -12.89 3.60
C VAL A 36 11.48 -12.32 2.19
N ILE A 37 10.90 -11.14 1.95
CA ILE A 37 11.05 -10.38 0.70
C ILE A 37 12.53 -10.02 0.51
N PHE A 38 13.18 -9.44 1.53
CA PHE A 38 14.60 -9.09 1.45
C PHE A 38 15.51 -10.29 1.24
N GLU A 39 15.21 -11.43 1.88
CA GLU A 39 15.97 -12.65 1.69
C GLU A 39 15.82 -13.20 0.25
N ALA A 40 14.61 -13.15 -0.32
CA ALA A 40 14.36 -13.52 -1.71
C ALA A 40 15.17 -12.64 -2.68
N VAL A 41 15.18 -11.32 -2.46
CA VAL A 41 16.00 -10.38 -3.24
C VAL A 41 17.48 -10.74 -3.12
N ARG A 42 17.99 -10.92 -1.89
CA ARG A 42 19.40 -11.28 -1.64
C ARG A 42 19.79 -12.58 -2.34
N SER A 43 18.94 -13.60 -2.28
CA SER A 43 19.16 -14.90 -2.90
C SER A 43 19.24 -14.80 -4.43
N VAL A 44 18.39 -13.99 -5.06
CA VAL A 44 18.44 -13.79 -6.51
C VAL A 44 19.67 -13.00 -6.92
N PHE A 45 20.07 -11.98 -6.16
CA PHE A 45 21.27 -11.20 -6.45
C PHE A 45 22.55 -12.04 -6.34
N SER A 46 22.71 -12.85 -5.29
CA SER A 46 23.91 -13.69 -5.14
C SER A 46 24.04 -14.74 -6.24
N ARG A 47 22.92 -15.22 -6.79
CA ARG A 47 22.87 -16.26 -7.82
C ARG A 47 22.84 -15.73 -9.25
N SER A 48 22.75 -14.42 -9.44
CA SER A 48 22.63 -13.78 -10.78
C SER A 48 23.91 -13.09 -11.24
N HIS A 49 25.07 -13.41 -10.65
CA HIS A 49 26.37 -12.86 -11.06
C HIS A 49 26.67 -13.13 -12.55
N GLU A 50 26.30 -14.31 -13.06
CA GLU A 50 26.42 -14.66 -14.49
C GLU A 50 25.49 -13.84 -15.40
N LEU A 51 24.28 -13.51 -14.94
CA LEU A 51 23.34 -12.65 -15.69
C LEU A 51 23.80 -11.18 -15.73
N LEU A 52 24.52 -10.72 -14.70
CA LEU A 52 25.08 -9.37 -14.69
C LEU A 52 26.29 -9.26 -15.64
N ASN A 53 27.05 -10.35 -15.76
CA ASN A 53 28.23 -10.44 -16.62
C ASN A 53 27.93 -10.81 -18.08
N SER A 54 26.67 -11.14 -18.43
CA SER A 54 26.29 -11.43 -19.81
C SER A 54 26.32 -10.18 -20.70
N SER A 55 26.50 -10.35 -22.01
CA SER A 55 26.57 -9.25 -23.00
C SER A 55 25.22 -8.63 -23.37
N SER A 56 24.12 -9.06 -22.74
CA SER A 56 22.76 -8.58 -23.02
C SER A 56 22.53 -7.12 -22.61
N THR A 57 21.56 -6.47 -23.26
CA THR A 57 21.17 -5.08 -22.97
C THR A 57 20.75 -4.92 -21.51
N ASN A 58 21.10 -3.78 -20.88
CA ASN A 58 20.79 -3.52 -19.47
C ASN A 58 19.29 -3.68 -19.15
N GLU A 59 18.40 -3.32 -20.06
CA GLU A 59 16.95 -3.50 -19.89
C GLU A 59 16.55 -4.98 -19.76
N GLU A 60 17.14 -5.87 -20.56
CA GLU A 60 16.86 -7.30 -20.51
C GLU A 60 17.39 -7.93 -19.23
N LYS A 61 18.56 -7.46 -18.75
CA LYS A 61 19.12 -7.87 -17.46
C LYS A 61 18.20 -7.50 -16.31
N VAL A 62 17.73 -6.25 -16.27
CA VAL A 62 16.79 -5.77 -15.24
C VAL A 62 15.49 -6.56 -15.29
N ARG A 63 14.91 -6.77 -16.48
CA ARG A 63 13.69 -7.54 -16.65
C ARG A 63 13.84 -8.96 -16.11
N LYS A 64 14.91 -9.67 -16.51
CA LYS A 64 15.21 -11.04 -16.02
C LYS A 64 15.42 -11.09 -14.51
N LEU A 65 16.09 -10.10 -13.94
CA LEU A 65 16.33 -10.01 -12.50
C LEU A 65 15.03 -9.82 -11.72
N ILE A 66 14.19 -8.87 -12.15
CA ILE A 66 12.88 -8.63 -11.54
C ILE A 66 11.99 -9.88 -11.65
N THR A 67 11.91 -10.52 -12.82
CA THR A 67 11.13 -11.74 -13.00
C THR A 67 11.60 -12.86 -12.07
N ARG A 68 12.92 -13.03 -11.88
CA ARG A 68 13.45 -14.01 -10.92
C ARG A 68 13.06 -13.67 -9.48
N ILE A 69 13.16 -12.40 -9.08
CA ILE A 69 12.76 -11.95 -7.74
C ILE A 69 11.27 -12.24 -7.52
N VAL A 70 10.41 -11.84 -8.46
CA VAL A 70 8.97 -12.09 -8.38
C VAL A 70 8.68 -13.58 -8.27
N ASN A 71 9.28 -14.42 -9.12
CA ASN A 71 9.07 -15.87 -9.06
C ASN A 71 9.45 -16.48 -7.70
N VAL A 72 10.58 -16.06 -7.11
CA VAL A 72 11.00 -16.54 -5.79
C VAL A 72 10.06 -16.04 -4.69
N ILE A 73 9.61 -14.79 -4.76
CA ILE A 73 8.63 -14.23 -3.83
C ILE A 73 7.31 -15.01 -3.94
N THR A 74 6.81 -15.24 -5.15
CA THR A 74 5.57 -15.98 -5.40
C THR A 74 5.61 -17.39 -4.83
N VAL A 75 6.72 -18.12 -4.99
CA VAL A 75 6.87 -19.46 -4.39
C VAL A 75 6.85 -19.43 -2.86
N ARG A 76 7.33 -18.35 -2.25
CA ARG A 76 7.33 -18.16 -0.79
C ARG A 76 6.00 -17.59 -0.27
N MET A 77 5.15 -17.06 -1.15
CA MET A 77 3.82 -16.57 -0.81
C MET A 77 2.85 -17.75 -0.74
N GLU A 78 2.53 -18.18 0.48
CA GLU A 78 1.41 -19.08 0.71
C GLU A 78 0.11 -18.27 0.81
N LEU A 79 -0.78 -18.46 -0.17
CA LEU A 79 -2.16 -17.97 -0.12
C LEU A 79 -3.05 -19.05 0.47
N GLU A 80 -3.94 -18.69 1.38
CA GLU A 80 -4.83 -19.67 1.97
C GLU A 80 -5.94 -20.07 1.00
N SER A 81 -6.32 -21.35 1.04
CA SER A 81 -7.42 -21.88 0.23
C SER A 81 -8.72 -21.08 0.37
N PRO A 82 -9.16 -20.64 1.56
CA PRO A 82 -10.36 -19.80 1.68
C PRO A 82 -10.25 -18.46 0.95
N MET A 83 -9.07 -17.81 0.98
CA MET A 83 -8.84 -16.54 0.28
C MET A 83 -8.92 -16.74 -1.23
N ILE A 84 -8.29 -17.81 -1.75
CA ILE A 84 -8.35 -18.17 -3.17
C ILE A 84 -9.78 -18.47 -3.59
N CYS A 85 -10.52 -19.27 -2.80
CA CYS A 85 -11.92 -19.58 -3.06
C CYS A 85 -12.80 -18.31 -3.04
N SER A 86 -12.59 -17.41 -2.08
CA SER A 86 -13.30 -16.13 -2.00
C SER A 86 -13.07 -15.27 -3.25
N TYR A 87 -11.81 -15.19 -3.70
CA TYR A 87 -11.43 -14.48 -4.91
C TYR A 87 -12.06 -15.10 -6.18
N LEU A 88 -11.98 -16.43 -6.33
CA LEU A 88 -12.56 -17.14 -7.49
C LEU A 88 -14.10 -17.01 -7.54
N LEU A 89 -14.74 -16.92 -6.39
CA LEU A 89 -16.19 -16.71 -6.29
C LEU A 89 -16.60 -15.23 -6.45
N GLY A 90 -15.64 -14.31 -6.60
CA GLY A 90 -15.92 -12.87 -6.73
C GLY A 90 -16.50 -12.25 -5.45
N LEU A 91 -16.26 -12.86 -4.29
CA LEU A 91 -16.72 -12.32 -3.02
C LEU A 91 -15.86 -11.11 -2.62
N PRO A 92 -16.45 -10.07 -2.02
CA PRO A 92 -15.70 -8.91 -1.58
C PRO A 92 -14.71 -9.30 -0.47
N ASP A 93 -13.48 -8.80 -0.57
CA ASP A 93 -12.39 -9.01 0.39
C ASP A 93 -12.41 -7.99 1.54
N HIS A 94 -13.30 -7.01 1.49
CA HIS A 94 -13.52 -6.03 2.55
C HIS A 94 -15.00 -5.65 2.65
N TYR A 95 -15.50 -5.58 3.89
CA TYR A 95 -16.83 -5.06 4.20
C TYR A 95 -16.67 -3.76 4.97
N THR A 96 -16.85 -2.63 4.30
CA THR A 96 -16.82 -1.31 4.93
C THR A 96 -18.03 -0.49 4.51
N ASN A 97 -18.66 0.17 5.47
CA ASN A 97 -19.71 1.16 5.22
C ASN A 97 -19.14 2.56 4.93
N ALA A 98 -17.82 2.73 5.07
CA ALA A 98 -17.14 4.00 4.90
C ALA A 98 -15.88 3.85 4.05
N ARG A 99 -15.63 4.82 3.18
CA ARG A 99 -14.39 4.94 2.42
C ARG A 99 -13.52 5.99 3.11
N PHE A 100 -12.31 5.58 3.51
CA PHE A 100 -11.31 6.52 4.03
C PHE A 100 -10.41 6.96 2.87
N VAL A 101 -10.19 8.26 2.75
CA VAL A 101 -9.26 8.85 1.79
C VAL A 101 -8.07 9.38 2.58
N ASN A 102 -6.85 9.20 2.04
CA ASN A 102 -5.65 9.74 2.66
C ASN A 102 -5.67 11.27 2.57
N PHE A 103 -5.90 11.92 3.71
CA PHE A 103 -5.93 13.38 3.81
C PHE A 103 -4.61 13.92 4.38
N TYR A 104 -3.80 14.58 3.54
CA TYR A 104 -2.52 15.16 3.93
C TYR A 104 -2.65 16.55 4.60
N TRP A 105 -3.56 16.65 5.57
CA TRP A 105 -3.89 17.88 6.31
C TRP A 105 -2.70 18.63 6.90
N THR A 106 -1.76 17.89 7.48
CA THR A 106 -0.62 18.48 8.22
C THR A 106 0.27 19.33 7.33
N SER A 107 0.50 18.91 6.08
CA SER A 107 1.23 19.70 5.10
C SER A 107 0.49 20.99 4.73
N TYR A 108 -0.81 20.90 4.50
CA TYR A 108 -1.64 22.06 4.13
C TYR A 108 -1.69 23.11 5.25
N VAL A 109 -1.91 22.69 6.50
CA VAL A 109 -1.91 23.62 7.66
C VAL A 109 -0.55 24.26 7.87
N ALA A 110 0.53 23.49 7.70
CA ALA A 110 1.88 24.03 7.81
C ALA A 110 2.13 25.10 6.73
N HIS A 111 1.64 24.88 5.51
CA HIS A 111 1.72 25.86 4.43
C HIS A 111 1.01 27.18 4.81
N ILE A 112 -0.25 27.11 5.27
CA ILE A 112 -1.00 28.32 5.67
C ILE A 112 -0.34 29.04 6.84
N ARG A 113 0.07 28.31 7.88
CA ARG A 113 0.70 28.93 9.07
C ARG A 113 2.02 29.61 8.76
N ARG A 114 2.78 29.06 7.81
CA ARG A 114 3.99 29.70 7.27
C ARG A 114 3.66 31.03 6.61
N GLU A 115 2.63 31.08 5.76
CA GLU A 115 2.14 32.33 5.17
C GLU A 115 1.63 33.32 6.23
N CYS A 116 1.01 32.83 7.31
CA CYS A 116 0.54 33.64 8.44
C CYS A 116 1.63 34.02 9.48
N ASN A 117 2.92 33.72 9.24
CA ASN A 117 4.03 33.98 10.16
C ASN A 117 3.90 33.34 11.56
N GLU A 118 3.12 32.26 11.70
CA GLU A 118 3.02 31.50 12.94
C GLU A 118 4.09 30.40 13.01
N LYS A 119 4.98 30.44 14.02
CA LYS A 119 6.00 29.40 14.20
C LYS A 119 5.37 28.11 14.72
N PHE A 120 5.27 27.10 13.86
CA PHE A 120 4.81 25.76 14.24
C PHE A 120 5.99 24.84 14.56
N THR A 121 6.07 24.34 15.80
CA THR A 121 7.21 23.60 16.35
C THR A 121 7.22 22.09 16.06
N GLY A 122 6.32 21.60 15.20
CA GLY A 122 6.17 20.16 14.94
C GLY A 122 6.26 19.73 13.48
N TYR A 123 6.59 20.61 12.54
CA TYR A 123 6.61 20.26 11.11
C TYR A 123 7.97 19.70 10.69
N GLN A 124 7.96 18.52 10.09
CA GLN A 124 9.08 18.02 9.29
C GLN A 124 8.97 18.69 7.91
N GLU A 125 10.07 19.25 7.40
CA GLU A 125 10.09 19.88 6.07
C GLU A 125 9.47 18.96 5.01
N GLU A 126 8.58 19.54 4.20
CA GLU A 126 7.91 18.77 3.15
C GLU A 126 8.90 18.34 2.08
N LYS A 127 8.92 17.05 1.76
CA LYS A 127 9.72 16.54 0.65
C LYS A 127 8.97 16.77 -0.65
N VAL A 128 9.50 17.67 -1.47
CA VAL A 128 8.99 17.93 -2.82
C VAL A 128 9.46 16.86 -3.80
N GLN A 129 8.59 16.46 -4.72
CA GLN A 129 8.97 15.62 -5.85
C GLN A 129 9.43 16.51 -7.01
N LEU A 130 10.64 16.29 -7.51
CA LEU A 130 11.13 17.05 -8.67
C LEU A 130 10.67 16.36 -9.96
N ARG A 131 9.87 17.07 -10.77
CA ARG A 131 9.45 16.64 -12.10
C ARG A 131 10.18 17.47 -13.15
N LYS A 132 10.88 16.80 -14.06
CA LYS A 132 11.53 17.44 -15.20
C LYS A 132 10.55 17.52 -16.38
N THR A 133 10.15 18.73 -16.73
CA THR A 133 9.44 19.04 -17.98
C THR A 133 10.48 19.49 -19.03
N LYS A 134 10.12 19.49 -20.32
CA LYS A 134 11.04 19.70 -21.45
C LYS A 134 12.00 20.89 -21.27
N ASP A 135 11.53 22.00 -20.68
CA ASP A 135 12.33 23.22 -20.48
C ASP A 135 12.53 23.65 -19.01
N SER A 136 12.00 22.91 -18.02
CA SER A 136 12.09 23.32 -16.61
C SER A 136 11.98 22.16 -15.62
N ILE A 137 12.59 22.34 -14.43
CA ILE A 137 12.42 21.44 -13.29
C ILE A 137 11.38 22.09 -12.38
N VAL A 138 10.25 21.40 -12.17
CA VAL A 138 9.16 21.86 -11.31
C VAL A 138 9.14 20.97 -10.07
N GLY A 139 9.10 21.59 -8.88
CA GLY A 139 8.82 20.89 -7.63
C GLY A 139 7.31 20.72 -7.49
N ILE A 140 6.86 19.49 -7.34
CA ILE A 140 5.46 19.15 -7.06
C ILE A 140 5.38 18.76 -5.58
N SER A 141 4.53 19.47 -4.84
CA SER A 141 4.17 19.18 -3.47
C SER A 141 2.76 18.59 -3.39
N ARG A 142 2.48 17.85 -2.31
CA ARG A 142 1.11 17.40 -1.98
C ARG A 142 0.20 18.59 -1.63
N VAL A 143 0.78 19.72 -1.29
CA VAL A 143 0.04 20.96 -1.01
C VAL A 143 -0.51 21.58 -2.30
N ASP A 144 0.12 21.32 -3.45
CA ASP A 144 -0.25 21.93 -4.73
C ASP A 144 -1.66 21.51 -5.16
N ASP A 145 -2.10 20.30 -4.80
CA ASP A 145 -3.46 19.79 -5.06
C ASP A 145 -4.54 20.65 -4.39
N TYR A 146 -4.21 21.31 -3.27
CA TYR A 146 -5.11 22.23 -2.56
C TYR A 146 -5.06 23.66 -3.11
N ILE A 147 -3.90 24.08 -3.63
CA ILE A 147 -3.68 25.44 -4.14
C ILE A 147 -4.23 25.59 -5.56
N HIS A 148 -4.00 24.58 -6.40
CA HIS A 148 -4.29 24.61 -7.83
C HIS A 148 -5.56 23.85 -8.21
N ARG A 149 -6.52 23.74 -7.30
CA ARG A 149 -7.82 23.15 -7.61
C ARG A 149 -8.47 23.90 -8.79
N PRO A 150 -8.79 23.23 -9.91
CA PRO A 150 -9.40 23.87 -11.06
C PRO A 150 -10.80 24.38 -10.71
N LEU A 151 -11.09 25.59 -11.20
CA LEU A 151 -12.36 26.29 -10.99
C LEU A 151 -13.41 25.95 -12.07
N ASP A 152 -13.12 24.99 -12.95
CA ASP A 152 -14.05 24.57 -13.99
C ASP A 152 -15.36 24.04 -13.38
N ASP A 153 -16.48 24.32 -14.06
CA ASP A 153 -17.84 23.98 -13.59
C ASP A 153 -17.99 22.48 -13.29
N GLU A 154 -17.28 21.63 -14.02
CA GLU A 154 -17.22 20.17 -13.82
C GLU A 154 -16.51 19.76 -12.52
N CYS A 155 -15.54 20.56 -12.06
CA CYS A 155 -14.80 20.31 -10.82
C CYS A 155 -15.45 20.98 -9.59
N SER A 156 -16.40 21.90 -9.81
CA SER A 156 -17.15 22.59 -8.75
C SER A 156 -18.07 21.64 -7.96
N CYS A 157 -18.58 20.59 -8.61
CA CYS A 157 -19.46 19.58 -8.01
C CYS A 157 -18.70 18.50 -7.23
N LEU A 158 -17.37 18.40 -7.41
CA LEU A 158 -16.53 17.46 -6.66
C LEU A 158 -16.31 17.98 -5.24
N SER A 159 -16.49 17.13 -4.25
CA SER A 159 -16.02 17.45 -2.91
C SER A 159 -14.48 17.43 -2.89
N LEU A 160 -13.85 18.07 -1.90
CA LEU A 160 -12.39 17.99 -1.76
C LEU A 160 -11.92 16.52 -1.67
N TRP A 161 -12.75 15.64 -1.10
CA TRP A 161 -12.52 14.21 -0.99
C TRP A 161 -12.55 13.45 -2.31
N ASP A 162 -13.30 13.95 -3.30
CA ASP A 162 -13.38 13.35 -4.63
C ASP A 162 -12.30 13.92 -5.57
N TRP A 163 -11.73 15.08 -5.23
CA TRP A 163 -10.65 15.73 -5.98
C TRP A 163 -9.26 15.14 -5.69
N MET A 164 -9.00 14.75 -4.44
CA MET A 164 -7.73 14.14 -4.01
C MET A 164 -7.70 12.62 -4.21
#